data_AF-A0A2E0X0R6-F1
#
_entry.id   AF-A0A2E0X0R6-F1
#
_cell.length_a   1.000
_cell.length_b   1.000
_cell.length_c   1.000
_cell.angle_alpha   90.00
_cell.angle_beta   90.00
_cell.angle_gamma   90.00
#
_symmetry.space_group_name_H-M   'P 1'
#
loop_
_entity.id
_entity.type
_entity.pdbx_description
1 polymer ?
#
loop_
_entity_poly.entity_id
_entity_poly.type
_entity_poly.pdbx_seq_one_letter_code
_entity_poly.pdbx_strand_id
1 'polypeptide(L)'
;MEKPVVKSDAQQSDLRTPKPTGVWFLGWLHVISGIAIVAVMVLGAFRLIDAKPHSFAVHANTALLAALNLAAGIGLLRGAKWGWSVAVLYQALAVYRALAAIAFAYHSLPALGASSAEVRGVIDKYLLRAAVAGMLTAYLLTEAVRRQFRIHLLRKRTLLAALIPPILGYAVIEVLVTRLTK
;
A
#
# COMPACT_ATOMS: atom_id res chain seq x y z
N MET A 1 50.47 19.56 2.01
CA MET A 1 49.00 19.59 2.14
C MET A 1 48.41 19.10 0.82
N GLU A 2 48.03 17.82 0.76
CA GLU A 2 47.36 17.27 -0.42
C GLU A 2 45.90 17.75 -0.45
N LYS A 3 45.47 18.29 -1.59
CA LYS A 3 44.07 18.67 -1.81
C LYS A 3 43.22 17.39 -1.87
N PRO A 4 42.09 17.32 -1.16
CA PRO A 4 41.17 16.21 -1.30
C PRO A 4 40.68 16.14 -2.75
N VAL A 5 40.91 15.00 -3.41
CA VAL A 5 40.38 14.72 -4.74
C VAL A 5 38.87 14.61 -4.61
N VAL A 6 38.17 15.69 -4.97
CA VAL A 6 36.71 15.70 -5.13
C VAL A 6 36.41 14.80 -6.33
N LYS A 7 36.07 13.53 -6.08
CA LYS A 7 35.55 12.63 -7.11
C LYS A 7 34.31 13.29 -7.70
N SER A 8 34.33 13.55 -9.00
CA SER A 8 33.21 14.20 -9.69
C SER A 8 31.94 13.36 -9.52
N ASP A 9 30.78 14.02 -9.47
CA ASP A 9 29.47 13.35 -9.37
C ASP A 9 29.26 12.30 -10.49
N ALA A 10 29.98 12.44 -11.61
CA ALA A 10 30.02 11.47 -12.70
C ALA A 10 30.64 10.13 -12.27
N GLN A 11 31.66 10.10 -11.42
CA GLN A 11 32.27 8.87 -10.88
C GLN A 11 31.41 8.18 -9.80
N GLN A 12 30.49 8.91 -9.15
CA GLN A 12 29.48 8.29 -8.28
C GLN A 12 28.28 7.72 -9.04
N SER A 13 28.08 8.14 -10.30
CA SER A 13 26.98 7.66 -11.13
C SER A 13 27.14 6.22 -11.63
N ASP A 14 28.37 5.67 -11.53
CA ASP A 14 28.76 4.35 -12.03
C ASP A 14 28.63 3.22 -10.99
N LEU A 15 28.34 3.55 -9.72
CA LEU A 15 27.93 2.57 -8.72
C LEU A 15 26.41 2.32 -8.77
N ARG A 16 25.85 2.16 -9.99
CA ARG A 16 24.49 1.62 -10.16
C ARG A 16 24.52 0.15 -9.75
N THR A 17 24.45 -0.08 -8.44
CA THR A 17 24.14 -1.39 -7.90
C THR A 17 22.94 -1.94 -8.66
N PRO A 18 23.02 -3.17 -9.20
CA PRO A 18 21.92 -3.75 -9.94
C PRO A 18 20.69 -3.72 -9.05
N LYS A 19 19.57 -3.24 -9.60
CA LYS A 19 18.31 -3.11 -8.83
C LYS A 19 18.02 -4.47 -8.20
N PRO A 20 17.76 -4.55 -6.88
CA PRO A 20 17.42 -5.82 -6.25
C PRO A 20 16.24 -6.43 -7.01
N THR A 21 16.38 -7.68 -7.48
CA THR A 21 15.38 -8.34 -8.34
C THR A 21 13.97 -8.26 -7.74
N GLY A 22 13.88 -8.35 -6.41
CA GLY A 22 12.60 -8.22 -5.71
C GLY A 22 11.96 -6.83 -5.78
N VAL A 23 12.73 -5.73 -5.88
CA VAL A 23 12.16 -4.37 -6.07
C VAL A 23 11.56 -4.24 -7.46
N TRP A 24 12.23 -4.79 -8.47
CA TRP A 24 11.72 -4.79 -9.84
C TRP A 24 10.43 -5.61 -9.97
N PHE A 25 10.43 -6.83 -9.41
CA PHE A 25 9.25 -7.69 -9.36
C PHE A 25 8.09 -7.02 -8.60
N LEU A 26 8.38 -6.44 -7.44
CA LEU A 26 7.39 -5.72 -6.63
C LEU A 26 6.81 -4.52 -7.39
N GLY A 27 7.64 -3.78 -8.12
CA GLY A 27 7.21 -2.69 -8.98
C GLY A 27 6.16 -3.14 -10.01
N TRP A 28 6.43 -4.24 -10.72
CA TRP A 28 5.46 -4.82 -11.66
C TRP A 28 4.20 -5.35 -10.98
N LEU A 29 4.34 -6.00 -9.82
CA LEU A 29 3.20 -6.49 -9.05
C LEU A 29 2.24 -5.35 -8.69
N HIS A 30 2.77 -4.20 -8.26
CA HIS A 30 2.01 -2.99 -7.97
C HIS A 30 1.34 -2.41 -9.23
N VAL A 31 2.04 -2.37 -10.38
CA VAL A 31 1.46 -1.91 -11.65
C VAL A 31 0.31 -2.80 -12.10
N ILE A 32 0.51 -4.12 -12.17
CA ILE A 32 -0.50 -5.09 -12.61
C ILE A 32 -1.71 -5.05 -11.68
N SER A 33 -1.47 -5.04 -10.36
CA SER A 33 -2.52 -4.92 -9.35
C SER A 33 -3.29 -3.60 -9.48
N GLY A 34 -2.60 -2.49 -9.72
CA GLY A 34 -3.22 -1.18 -9.97
C GLY A 34 -4.11 -1.18 -11.20
N ILE A 35 -3.62 -1.72 -12.33
CA ILE A 35 -4.39 -1.86 -13.58
C ILE A 35 -5.63 -2.72 -13.34
N ALA A 36 -5.49 -3.85 -12.64
CA ALA A 36 -6.62 -4.72 -12.32
C ALA A 36 -7.69 -4.02 -11.48
N ILE A 37 -7.30 -3.21 -10.48
CA ILE A 37 -8.25 -2.42 -9.69
C ILE A 37 -8.97 -1.40 -10.57
N VAL A 38 -8.25 -0.68 -11.44
CA VAL A 38 -8.87 0.26 -12.39
C VAL A 38 -9.86 -0.48 -13.30
N ALA A 39 -9.47 -1.64 -13.85
CA ALA A 39 -10.33 -2.42 -14.74
C ALA A 39 -11.63 -2.86 -14.02
N VAL A 40 -11.53 -3.37 -12.79
CA VAL A 40 -12.71 -3.73 -11.98
C VAL A 40 -13.58 -2.51 -11.68
N MET A 41 -12.97 -1.36 -11.39
CA MET A 41 -13.69 -0.11 -11.14
C MET A 41 -14.44 0.37 -12.39
N VAL A 42 -13.81 0.34 -13.56
CA VAL A 42 -14.41 0.73 -14.84
C VAL A 42 -15.56 -0.23 -15.19
N LEU A 43 -15.35 -1.54 -15.07
CA LEU A 43 -16.40 -2.55 -15.29
C LEU A 43 -17.57 -2.39 -14.30
N GLY A 44 -17.30 -2.01 -13.05
CA GLY A 44 -18.30 -1.72 -12.03
C GLY A 44 -19.07 -0.44 -12.30
N ALA A 45 -18.39 0.62 -12.77
CA ALA A 45 -19.00 1.91 -13.06
C ALA A 45 -20.08 1.82 -14.16
N PHE A 46 -19.87 0.98 -15.18
CA PHE A 46 -20.90 0.72 -16.21
C PHE A 46 -22.17 0.06 -15.65
N ARG A 47 -22.11 -0.57 -14.47
CA ARG A 47 -23.25 -1.20 -13.79
C ARG A 47 -23.92 -0.31 -12.75
N LEU A 48 -23.42 0.91 -12.54
CA LEU A 48 -23.78 1.78 -11.42
C LEU A 48 -24.33 3.15 -11.85
N ILE A 49 -24.84 3.24 -13.08
CA ILE A 49 -25.46 4.46 -13.63
C ILE A 49 -26.63 4.97 -12.74
N ASP A 50 -27.24 4.11 -11.92
CA ASP A 50 -28.32 4.45 -10.96
C ASP A 50 -27.89 4.42 -9.47
N ALA A 51 -26.60 4.47 -9.16
CA ALA A 51 -26.12 4.14 -7.81
C ALA A 51 -26.23 5.29 -6.79
N LYS A 52 -26.83 4.98 -5.63
CA LYS A 52 -26.95 5.85 -4.43
C LYS A 52 -25.62 6.52 -4.04
N PRO A 53 -25.61 7.67 -3.34
CA PRO A 53 -24.39 8.41 -2.96
C PRO A 53 -23.33 7.60 -2.19
N HIS A 54 -23.72 6.53 -1.47
CA HIS A 54 -22.78 5.58 -0.86
C HIS A 54 -21.83 4.92 -1.88
N SER A 55 -22.27 4.75 -3.12
CA SER A 55 -21.46 4.18 -4.19
C SER A 55 -20.28 5.09 -4.53
N PHE A 56 -20.45 6.42 -4.49
CA PHE A 56 -19.41 7.39 -4.82
C PHE A 56 -18.21 7.28 -3.86
N ALA A 57 -18.45 7.18 -2.55
CA ALA A 57 -17.38 7.04 -1.56
C ALA A 57 -16.55 5.76 -1.77
N VAL A 58 -17.22 4.65 -2.09
CA VAL A 58 -16.55 3.37 -2.39
C VAL A 58 -15.71 3.47 -3.67
N HIS A 59 -16.22 4.17 -4.70
CA HIS A 59 -15.49 4.39 -5.96
C HIS A 59 -14.29 5.30 -5.77
N ALA A 60 -14.46 6.41 -5.04
CA ALA A 60 -13.38 7.34 -4.74
C ALA A 60 -12.25 6.65 -3.94
N ASN A 61 -12.60 5.84 -2.93
CA ASN A 61 -11.61 5.06 -2.19
C ASN A 61 -10.90 4.04 -3.09
N THR A 62 -11.64 3.34 -3.95
CA THR A 62 -11.07 2.35 -4.88
C THR A 62 -10.15 3.00 -5.91
N ALA A 63 -10.53 4.17 -6.45
CA ALA A 63 -9.72 4.96 -7.36
C ALA A 63 -8.43 5.44 -6.70
N LEU A 64 -8.51 5.95 -5.47
CA LEU A 64 -7.34 6.38 -4.70
C LEU A 64 -6.38 5.21 -4.47
N LEU A 65 -6.89 4.03 -4.09
CA LEU A 65 -6.05 2.83 -3.94
C LEU A 65 -5.38 2.44 -5.24
N ALA A 66 -6.11 2.46 -6.36
CA ALA A 66 -5.56 2.15 -7.67
C ALA A 66 -4.43 3.12 -8.04
N ALA A 67 -4.64 4.42 -7.84
CA ALA A 67 -3.66 5.47 -8.10
C ALA A 67 -2.41 5.31 -7.21
N LEU A 68 -2.57 5.05 -5.92
CA LEU A 68 -1.45 4.78 -5.01
C LEU A 68 -0.66 3.53 -5.43
N ASN A 69 -1.35 2.48 -5.86
CA ASN A 69 -0.74 1.23 -6.31
C ASN A 69 0.08 1.45 -7.59
N LEU A 70 -0.49 2.13 -8.59
CA LEU A 70 0.20 2.49 -9.83
C LEU A 70 1.39 3.42 -9.57
N ALA A 71 1.21 4.45 -8.75
CA ALA A 71 2.27 5.38 -8.38
C ALA A 71 3.42 4.64 -7.66
N ALA A 72 3.12 3.78 -6.69
CA ALA A 72 4.10 2.92 -6.03
C ALA A 72 4.86 2.08 -7.07
N GLY A 73 4.15 1.38 -7.96
CA GLY A 73 4.77 0.53 -8.99
C GLY A 73 5.70 1.31 -9.91
N ILE A 74 5.23 2.42 -10.50
CA ILE A 74 6.02 3.28 -11.38
C ILE A 74 7.24 3.84 -10.65
N GLY A 75 7.05 4.32 -9.41
CA GLY A 75 8.13 4.88 -8.61
C GLY A 75 9.20 3.84 -8.24
N LEU A 76 8.80 2.61 -7.87
CA LEU A 76 9.72 1.49 -7.61
C LEU A 76 10.50 1.12 -8.88
N LEU A 77 9.83 0.98 -10.03
CA LEU A 77 10.48 0.67 -11.30
C LEU A 77 11.48 1.75 -11.73
N ARG A 78 11.17 3.03 -11.47
CA ARG A 78 12.07 4.16 -11.72
C ARG A 78 13.20 4.30 -10.67
N GLY A 79 13.14 3.56 -9.57
CA GLY A 79 14.10 3.71 -8.47
C GLY A 79 13.93 5.02 -7.70
N ALA A 80 12.75 5.63 -7.76
CA ALA A 80 12.49 6.92 -7.14
C ALA A 80 12.16 6.77 -5.64
N LYS A 81 12.76 7.63 -4.81
CA LYS A 81 12.57 7.65 -3.34
C LYS A 81 11.09 7.75 -2.94
N TRP A 82 10.32 8.57 -3.63
CA TRP A 82 8.89 8.71 -3.36
C TRP A 82 8.12 7.41 -3.65
N GLY A 83 8.54 6.63 -4.66
CA GLY A 83 7.92 5.35 -5.00
C GLY A 83 8.03 4.33 -3.89
N TRP A 84 9.20 4.26 -3.25
CA TRP A 84 9.41 3.45 -2.05
C TRP A 84 8.51 3.91 -0.90
N SER A 85 8.41 5.22 -0.63
CA SER A 85 7.55 5.75 0.45
C SER A 85 6.08 5.38 0.23
N VAL A 86 5.59 5.54 -1.00
CA VAL A 86 4.20 5.20 -1.37
C VAL A 86 3.98 3.69 -1.28
N ALA A 87 4.94 2.87 -1.70
CA ALA A 87 4.83 1.40 -1.59
C ALA A 87 4.76 0.94 -0.13
N VAL A 88 5.63 1.47 0.75
CA VAL A 88 5.59 1.15 2.19
C VAL A 88 4.25 1.57 2.79
N LEU A 89 3.78 2.78 2.48
CA LEU A 89 2.49 3.27 2.97
C LEU A 89 1.32 2.40 2.49
N TYR A 90 1.31 2.03 1.21
CA TYR A 90 0.28 1.18 0.62
C TYR A 90 0.22 -0.19 1.32
N GLN A 91 1.37 -0.84 1.53
CA GLN A 91 1.41 -2.14 2.19
C GLN A 91 1.00 -2.06 3.66
N ALA A 92 1.39 -1.00 4.36
CA ALA A 92 0.97 -0.75 5.74
C ALA A 92 -0.55 -0.52 5.83
N LEU A 93 -1.12 0.23 4.89
CA LEU A 93 -2.56 0.44 4.77
C LEU A 93 -3.29 -0.88 4.45
N ALA A 94 -2.70 -1.75 3.62
CA ALA A 94 -3.26 -3.06 3.32
C ALA A 94 -3.33 -3.96 4.55
N VAL A 95 -2.31 -3.93 5.42
CA VAL A 95 -2.34 -4.61 6.74
C VAL A 95 -3.48 -4.06 7.59
N TYR A 96 -3.56 -2.73 7.76
CA TYR A 96 -4.62 -2.10 8.54
C TYR A 96 -6.02 -2.49 8.04
N ARG A 97 -6.27 -2.38 6.73
CA ARG A 97 -7.57 -2.73 6.12
C ARG A 97 -7.91 -4.20 6.30
N ALA A 98 -6.91 -5.09 6.26
CA ALA A 98 -7.12 -6.50 6.49
C ALA A 98 -7.51 -6.79 7.94
N LEU A 99 -6.84 -6.15 8.92
CA LEU A 99 -7.20 -6.26 10.33
C LEU A 99 -8.59 -5.66 10.62
N ALA A 100 -8.92 -4.51 10.01
CA ALA A 100 -10.25 -3.92 10.12
C ALA A 100 -11.35 -4.83 9.55
N ALA A 101 -11.09 -5.49 8.43
CA ALA A 101 -12.01 -6.47 7.85
C ALA A 101 -12.19 -7.70 8.74
N ILE A 102 -11.12 -8.19 9.40
CA ILE A 102 -11.22 -9.28 10.39
C ILE A 102 -12.08 -8.85 11.57
N ALA A 103 -11.85 -7.66 12.12
CA ALA A 103 -12.65 -7.13 13.24
C ALA A 103 -14.13 -6.97 12.85
N PHE A 104 -14.41 -6.43 11.67
CA PHE A 104 -15.78 -6.34 11.14
C PHE A 104 -16.40 -7.72 10.94
N ALA A 105 -15.67 -8.69 10.39
CA ALA A 105 -16.15 -10.04 10.18
C ALA A 105 -16.52 -10.71 11.51
N TYR A 106 -15.70 -10.52 12.53
CA TYR A 106 -15.93 -11.10 13.85
C TYR A 106 -17.13 -10.46 14.58
N HIS A 107 -17.28 -9.14 14.53
CA HIS A 107 -18.30 -8.43 15.31
C HIS A 107 -19.61 -8.17 14.58
N SER A 108 -19.58 -7.91 13.28
CA SER A 108 -20.75 -7.40 12.54
C SER A 108 -21.42 -8.45 11.67
N LEU A 109 -20.68 -9.38 11.06
CA LEU A 109 -21.29 -10.39 10.19
C LEU A 109 -22.25 -11.34 10.91
N PRO A 110 -21.97 -11.83 12.15
CA PRO A 110 -22.94 -12.65 12.88
C PRO A 110 -24.26 -11.91 13.14
N ALA A 111 -24.20 -10.61 13.46
CA ALA A 111 -25.38 -9.77 13.68
C ALA A 111 -26.19 -9.53 12.39
N LEU A 112 -25.56 -9.69 11.22
CA LEU A 112 -26.21 -9.63 9.91
C LEU A 112 -26.72 -11.00 9.43
N GLY A 113 -26.67 -12.04 10.26
CA GLY A 113 -27.16 -13.38 9.93
C GLY A 113 -26.16 -14.26 9.17
N ALA A 114 -24.89 -13.86 9.06
CA ALA A 114 -23.87 -14.69 8.42
C ALA A 114 -23.59 -15.95 9.25
N SER A 115 -23.43 -17.08 8.57
CA SER A 115 -23.02 -18.34 9.18
C SER A 115 -21.60 -18.30 9.71
N SER A 116 -21.27 -19.16 10.69
CA SER A 116 -19.90 -19.27 11.21
C SER A 116 -18.89 -19.69 10.14
N ALA A 117 -19.31 -20.41 9.10
CA ALA A 117 -18.46 -20.78 7.97
C ALA A 117 -18.11 -19.56 7.11
N GLU A 118 -19.08 -18.69 6.80
CA GLU A 118 -18.85 -17.45 6.07
C GLU A 118 -17.94 -16.49 6.84
N VAL A 119 -18.18 -16.32 8.14
CA VAL A 119 -17.33 -15.50 9.02
C VAL A 119 -15.88 -16.01 8.99
N ARG A 120 -15.67 -17.32 9.18
CA ARG A 120 -14.32 -17.93 9.10
C ARG A 120 -13.68 -17.72 7.74
N GLY A 121 -14.41 -17.94 6.65
CA GLY A 121 -13.89 -17.73 5.30
C GLY A 121 -13.43 -16.30 5.04
N VAL A 122 -14.13 -15.30 5.59
CA VAL A 122 -13.68 -13.90 5.55
C VAL A 122 -12.42 -13.71 6.40
N ILE A 123 -12.40 -14.20 7.63
CA ILE A 123 -11.24 -14.06 8.53
C ILE A 123 -9.98 -14.66 7.88
N ASP A 124 -10.03 -15.90 7.40
CA ASP A 124 -8.88 -16.60 6.82
C ASP A 124 -8.33 -15.85 5.59
N LYS A 125 -9.23 -15.39 4.70
CA LYS A 125 -8.86 -14.59 3.52
C LYS A 125 -8.13 -13.32 3.90
N TYR A 126 -8.60 -12.58 4.91
CA TYR A 126 -7.98 -11.34 5.31
C TYR A 126 -6.74 -11.54 6.20
N LEU A 127 -6.65 -12.64 6.94
CA LEU A 127 -5.45 -13.02 7.68
C LEU A 127 -4.28 -13.28 6.71
N LEU A 128 -4.53 -14.04 5.64
CA LEU A 128 -3.54 -14.26 4.59
C LEU A 128 -3.10 -12.94 3.93
N ARG A 129 -4.04 -12.04 3.64
CA ARG A 129 -3.72 -10.71 3.09
C ARG A 129 -2.86 -9.88 4.04
N ALA A 130 -3.19 -9.85 5.33
CA ALA A 130 -2.42 -9.14 6.34
C ALA A 130 -0.98 -9.71 6.45
N ALA A 131 -0.85 -11.04 6.44
CA ALA A 131 0.45 -11.70 6.47
C ALA A 131 1.31 -11.35 5.25
N VAL A 132 0.75 -11.46 4.04
CA VAL A 132 1.46 -11.13 2.79
C VAL A 132 1.86 -9.64 2.76
N ALA A 133 0.93 -8.73 3.07
CA ALA A 133 1.23 -7.29 3.11
C ALA A 133 2.28 -6.95 4.19
N GLY A 134 2.23 -7.62 5.34
CA GLY A 134 3.25 -7.50 6.40
C GLY A 134 4.62 -7.96 5.94
N MET A 135 4.71 -9.09 5.24
CA MET A 135 5.95 -9.60 4.65
C MET A 135 6.52 -8.64 3.60
N LEU A 136 5.68 -8.11 2.70
CA LEU A 136 6.09 -7.13 1.69
C LEU A 136 6.56 -5.82 2.33
N THR A 137 5.89 -5.36 3.39
CA THR A 137 6.34 -4.21 4.18
C THR A 137 7.70 -4.49 4.80
N ALA A 138 7.88 -5.65 5.45
CA ALA A 138 9.16 -6.04 6.05
C ALA A 138 10.29 -6.09 5.01
N TYR A 139 10.02 -6.62 3.81
CA TYR A 139 10.95 -6.63 2.68
C TYR A 139 11.35 -5.22 2.23
N LEU A 140 10.39 -4.32 2.05
CA LEU A 140 10.64 -2.92 1.67
C LEU A 140 11.47 -2.15 2.71
N LEU A 141 11.43 -2.57 3.97
CA LEU A 141 12.19 -1.99 5.07
C LEU A 141 13.58 -2.61 5.26
N THR A 142 13.95 -3.63 4.48
CA THR A 142 15.29 -4.22 4.52
C THR A 142 16.35 -3.19 4.15
N GLU A 143 17.58 -3.40 4.65
CA GLU A 143 18.68 -2.48 4.39
C GLU A 143 19.06 -2.42 2.89
N ALA A 144 19.04 -3.56 2.19
CA ALA A 144 19.31 -3.61 0.76
C ALA A 144 18.36 -2.70 -0.04
N VAL A 145 17.05 -2.77 0.24
CA VAL A 145 16.05 -1.91 -0.43
C VAL A 145 16.23 -0.45 -0.01
N ARG A 146 16.43 -0.16 1.28
CA ARG A 146 16.62 1.23 1.74
C ARG A 146 17.86 1.89 1.16
N ARG A 147 18.96 1.15 1.00
CA ARG A 147 20.19 1.63 0.35
C ARG A 147 19.93 1.98 -1.13
N GLN A 148 19.19 1.14 -1.86
CA GLN A 148 18.80 1.40 -3.26
C GLN A 148 18.08 2.75 -3.41
N PHE A 149 17.16 3.07 -2.50
CA PHE A 149 16.36 4.30 -2.55
C PHE A 149 16.98 5.48 -1.79
N ARG A 150 18.24 5.36 -1.35
CA ARG A 150 18.97 6.41 -0.61
C ARG A 150 18.21 6.89 0.65
N ILE A 151 17.60 5.95 1.37
CA ILE A 151 16.87 6.21 2.62
C ILE A 151 17.85 6.11 3.78
N HIS A 152 18.53 7.21 4.10
CA HIS A 152 19.65 7.22 5.05
C HIS A 152 19.27 7.52 6.51
N LEU A 153 18.02 7.93 6.79
CA LEU A 153 17.77 8.79 7.97
C LEU A 153 16.78 8.27 9.02
N LEU A 154 16.16 7.10 8.84
CA LEU A 154 15.16 6.63 9.80
C LEU A 154 15.53 5.26 10.37
N ARG A 155 15.71 5.21 11.70
CA ARG A 155 15.71 3.95 12.46
C ARG A 155 14.40 3.22 12.12
N LYS A 156 14.45 1.90 11.97
CA LYS A 156 13.28 1.06 11.59
C LYS A 156 12.03 1.38 12.43
N ARG A 157 12.21 1.62 13.73
CA ARG A 157 11.14 2.00 14.67
C ARG A 157 10.51 3.36 14.35
N THR A 158 11.31 4.37 14.04
CA THR A 158 10.83 5.71 13.66
C THR A 158 10.05 5.66 12.34
N LEU A 159 10.48 4.79 11.43
CA LEU A 159 9.83 4.59 10.14
C LEU A 159 8.46 3.91 10.31
N LEU A 160 8.37 2.90 11.17
CA LEU A 160 7.08 2.29 11.55
C LEU A 160 6.17 3.29 12.27
N ALA A 161 6.71 4.10 13.19
CA ALA A 161 5.95 5.15 13.86
C ALA A 161 5.42 6.20 12.87
N ALA A 162 6.19 6.54 11.83
CA ALA A 162 5.76 7.47 10.78
C ALA A 162 4.60 6.94 9.92
N LEU A 163 4.33 5.63 9.95
CA LEU A 163 3.17 5.03 9.27
C LEU A 163 1.89 5.13 10.11
N ILE A 164 1.99 5.37 11.42
CA ILE A 164 0.81 5.47 12.30
C ILE A 164 -0.07 6.67 11.92
N PRO A 165 0.43 7.91 11.77
CA PRO A 165 -0.41 9.06 11.42
C PRO A 165 -1.22 8.88 10.12
N PRO A 166 -0.66 8.44 8.98
CA PRO A 166 -1.45 8.28 7.76
C PRO A 166 -2.44 7.11 7.86
N ILE A 167 -2.14 6.05 8.63
CA ILE A 167 -3.11 4.97 8.91
C ILE A 167 -4.27 5.49 9.76
N LEU A 168 -3.98 6.24 10.83
CA LEU A 168 -5.00 6.86 11.67
C LEU A 168 -5.82 7.89 10.90
N GLY A 169 -5.18 8.72 10.07
CA GLY A 169 -5.86 9.68 9.21
C GLY A 169 -6.83 8.99 8.25
N TYR A 170 -6.39 7.90 7.62
CA TYR A 170 -7.27 7.08 6.79
C TYR A 170 -8.45 6.49 7.58
N ALA A 171 -8.20 5.95 8.78
CA ALA A 171 -9.24 5.41 9.66
C ALA A 171 -10.28 6.47 10.05
N VAL A 172 -9.83 7.69 10.38
CA VAL A 172 -10.71 8.82 10.71
C VAL A 172 -11.57 9.21 9.50
N ILE A 173 -10.97 9.30 8.30
CA ILE A 173 -11.71 9.60 7.06
C ILE A 173 -12.77 8.52 6.81
N GLU A 174 -12.43 7.24 6.97
CA GLU A 174 -13.36 6.13 6.78
C GLU A 174 -14.56 6.21 7.75
N VAL A 175 -14.31 6.53 9.03
CA VAL A 175 -15.37 6.74 10.02
C VAL A 175 -16.23 7.96 9.69
N LEU A 176 -15.62 9.08 9.30
CA LEU A 176 -16.34 10.31 8.93
C LEU A 176 -17.25 10.07 7.71
N VAL A 177 -16.72 9.44 6.65
CA VAL A 177 -17.49 9.07 5.46
C VAL A 177 -18.65 8.14 5.82
N THR A 178 -18.42 7.18 6.72
CA THR A 178 -19.49 6.27 7.17
C THR A 178 -20.58 7.00 7.96
N ARG A 179 -20.23 8.03 8.75
CA ARG A 179 -21.19 8.83 9.52
C ARG A 179 -21.97 9.82 8.66
N LEU A 180 -21.32 10.46 7.69
CA LEU A 180 -21.93 11.45 6.81
C LEU A 180 -22.90 10.84 5.79
N THR A 181 -22.86 9.53 5.61
CA THR A 181 -23.69 8.84 4.62
C THR A 181 -24.87 8.10 5.24
N LYS A 182 -24.95 7.98 6.58
CA LYS A 182 -26.14 7.51 7.30
C LYS A 182 -27.12 8.66 7.50
#